data_AF-A0A9E5R1R3-F1
#
_entry.id   AF-A0A9E5R1R3-F1
#
_cell.length_a   1.000
_cell.length_b   1.000
_cell.length_c   1.000
_cell.angle_alpha   90.00
_cell.angle_beta   90.00
_cell.angle_gamma   90.00
#
_symmetry.space_group_name_H-M   'P 1'
#
loop_
_entity.id
_entity.type
_entity.pdbx_description
1 polymer ?
#
loop_
_entity_poly.entity_id
_entity_poly.type
_entity_poly.pdbx_seq_one_letter_code
_entity_poly.pdbx_strand_id
1 'polypeptide(L)'
;MIQQGATVNELRIVAQDNQFRFYINQQIAPLCTRGDNRQAMVNPLNGACVTNEWQENYQDSRFRQGRIGLAVGTTQGTDLSTPVVVGFDNIVIIGPE
;
A
#
# COMPACT_ATOMS: atom_id res chain seq x y z
N MET A 1 -10.66 -2.63 11.74
CA MET A 1 -9.17 -2.64 11.78
C MET A 1 -8.72 -3.73 10.82
N ILE A 2 -7.91 -3.39 9.82
CA ILE A 2 -7.40 -4.37 8.86
C ILE A 2 -6.32 -5.19 9.58
N GLN A 3 -6.49 -6.51 9.63
CA GLN A 3 -5.44 -7.41 10.12
C GLN A 3 -4.43 -7.65 9.00
N GLN A 4 -3.15 -7.38 9.24
CA GLN A 4 -2.06 -7.55 8.28
C GLN A 4 -0.95 -8.38 8.93
N GLY A 5 -0.29 -9.27 8.17
CA GLY A 5 0.98 -9.88 8.56
C GLY A 5 0.94 -11.10 9.51
N ALA A 6 -0.23 -11.55 9.98
CA ALA A 6 -0.37 -12.77 10.79
C ALA A 6 -0.96 -13.97 10.01
N THR A 7 -1.50 -13.71 8.82
CA THR A 7 -2.15 -14.69 7.92
C THR A 7 -1.87 -14.31 6.47
N VAL A 8 -2.28 -15.16 5.52
CA VAL A 8 -2.36 -14.77 4.10
C VAL A 8 -3.30 -13.58 3.96
N ASN A 9 -2.93 -12.61 3.13
CA ASN A 9 -3.72 -11.42 2.85
C ASN A 9 -4.03 -11.33 1.35
N GLU A 10 -5.23 -10.85 1.02
CA GLU A 10 -5.57 -10.45 -0.34
C GLU A 10 -5.27 -8.97 -0.51
N LEU A 11 -4.39 -8.63 -1.46
CA LEU A 11 -4.16 -7.26 -1.89
C LEU A 11 -4.88 -7.03 -3.21
N ARG A 12 -5.71 -5.98 -3.27
CA ARG A 12 -6.35 -5.58 -4.52
C ARG A 12 -6.14 -4.09 -4.74
N ILE A 13 -5.74 -3.74 -5.95
CA ILE A 13 -5.54 -2.37 -6.40
C ILE A 13 -6.46 -2.15 -7.59
N VAL A 14 -7.33 -1.16 -7.51
CA VAL A 14 -8.20 -0.76 -8.62
C VAL A 14 -7.69 0.57 -9.15
N ALA A 15 -7.32 0.59 -10.42
CA ALA A 15 -6.94 1.81 -11.13
C ALA A 15 -8.03 2.15 -12.15
N GLN A 16 -8.58 3.36 -12.06
CA GLN A 16 -9.53 3.91 -13.03
C GLN A 16 -9.11 5.35 -13.34
N ASP A 17 -8.87 5.65 -14.62
CA ASP A 17 -8.31 6.93 -15.07
C ASP A 17 -7.00 7.29 -14.35
N ASN A 18 -7.03 8.34 -13.54
CA ASN A 18 -5.91 8.80 -12.71
C ASN A 18 -6.09 8.46 -11.23
N GLN A 19 -7.07 7.62 -10.87
CA GLN A 19 -7.39 7.26 -9.50
C GLN A 19 -7.00 5.83 -9.18
N PHE A 20 -6.42 5.65 -8.00
CA PHE A 20 -6.09 4.36 -7.44
C PHE A 20 -6.80 4.18 -6.10
N ARG A 21 -7.41 3.01 -5.91
CA ARG A 21 -7.94 2.56 -4.62
C ARG A 21 -7.27 1.26 -4.20
N PHE A 22 -6.98 1.16 -2.92
CA PHE A 22 -6.24 0.05 -2.33
C PHE A 22 -7.15 -0.70 -1.37
N TYR A 23 -7.04 -2.01 -1.41
CA TYR A 23 -7.81 -2.91 -0.58
C TYR A 23 -6.90 -3.96 0.02
N ILE A 24 -7.17 -4.30 1.28
CA ILE A 24 -6.56 -5.42 1.98
C ILE A 24 -7.70 -6.24 2.57
N ASN A 25 -7.76 -7.52 2.22
CA ASN A 25 -8.83 -8.43 2.63
C ASN A 25 -10.23 -7.84 2.34
N GLN A 26 -10.42 -7.35 1.11
CA GLN A 26 -11.65 -6.70 0.61
C GLN A 26 -12.04 -5.37 1.30
N GLN A 27 -11.32 -4.92 2.33
CA GLN A 27 -11.57 -3.64 3.00
C GLN A 27 -10.73 -2.52 2.40
N ILE A 28 -11.28 -1.31 2.30
CA ILE A 28 -10.55 -0.13 1.84
C ILE A 28 -9.38 0.13 2.79
N ALA A 29 -8.17 0.23 2.23
CA ALA A 29 -6.96 0.58 2.93
C ALA A 29 -6.57 2.02 2.55
N PRO A 30 -6.97 3.04 3.32
CA PRO A 30 -6.61 4.42 3.01
C PRO A 30 -5.11 4.63 3.13
N LEU A 31 -4.58 5.55 2.33
CA LEU A 31 -3.15 5.86 2.27
C LEU A 31 -2.84 7.17 3.00
N CYS A 32 -1.77 7.16 3.78
CA CYS A 32 -1.09 8.37 4.24
C CYS A 32 -0.01 8.69 3.21
N THR A 33 -0.17 9.78 2.47
CA THR A 33 0.73 10.12 1.37
C THR A 33 1.69 11.22 1.79
N ARG A 34 2.85 11.29 1.15
CA ARG A 34 3.90 12.24 1.54
C ARG A 34 3.55 13.71 1.25
N GLY A 35 2.51 13.99 0.47
CA GLY A 35 2.21 15.36 0.00
C GLY A 35 3.47 16.06 -0.53
N ASP A 36 3.77 17.23 0.03
CA ASP A 36 4.96 18.03 -0.28
C ASP A 36 6.20 17.67 0.59
N ASN A 37 6.05 16.75 1.54
CA ASN A 37 7.15 16.31 2.41
C ASN A 37 8.06 15.29 1.70
N ARG A 38 9.27 15.12 2.26
CA ARG A 38 10.22 14.10 1.79
C ARG A 38 9.69 12.67 1.92
N GLN A 39 8.91 12.41 2.97
CA GLN A 39 8.36 11.09 3.30
C GLN A 39 6.96 11.23 3.93
N ALA A 40 6.13 10.19 3.83
CA ALA A 40 4.87 10.12 4.53
C ALA A 40 5.12 9.89 6.04
N MET A 41 4.32 10.55 6.88
CA MET A 41 4.47 10.49 8.34
C MET A 41 3.14 10.13 8.99
N VAL A 42 3.13 9.01 9.72
CA VAL A 42 2.03 8.58 10.57
C VAL A 42 2.44 8.79 12.02
N ASN A 43 1.58 9.40 12.83
CA ASN A 43 1.80 9.55 14.25
C ASN A 43 1.68 8.16 14.92
N PRO A 44 2.74 7.65 15.57
CA PRO A 44 2.73 6.30 16.13
C PRO A 44 1.81 6.17 17.37
N LEU A 45 1.45 7.29 18.02
CA LEU A 45 0.62 7.26 19.23
C LEU A 45 -0.87 7.10 18.92
N ASN A 46 -1.34 7.67 17.81
CA ASN A 46 -2.77 7.71 17.49
C ASN A 46 -3.12 7.28 16.06
N GLY A 47 -2.12 6.90 15.25
CA GLY A 47 -2.32 6.48 13.86
C GLY A 47 -2.78 7.60 12.92
N ALA A 48 -2.74 8.87 13.34
CA ALA A 48 -3.10 9.98 12.48
C ALA A 48 -2.07 10.12 11.34
N CYS A 49 -2.53 10.32 10.12
CA CYS A 49 -1.65 10.80 9.07
C CYS A 49 -1.31 12.27 9.39
N VAL A 50 -0.02 12.56 9.58
CA VAL A 50 0.46 13.89 9.98
C VAL A 50 0.73 14.76 8.76
N THR A 51 1.03 14.10 7.62
CA THR A 51 1.42 14.80 6.40
C THR A 51 0.22 15.39 5.66
N ASN A 52 -0.90 14.69 5.71
CA ASN A 52 -2.19 15.07 5.14
C ASN A 52 -3.30 14.27 5.81
N GLU A 53 -4.51 14.34 5.26
CA GLU A 53 -5.59 13.43 5.65
C GLU A 53 -5.38 12.04 5.02
N TRP A 54 -5.93 11.02 5.67
CA TRP A 54 -5.99 9.68 5.11
C TRP A 54 -6.80 9.69 3.80
N GLN A 55 -6.21 9.21 2.71
CA GLN A 55 -6.80 9.25 1.38
C GLN A 55 -7.29 7.86 0.97
N GLU A 56 -8.60 7.70 0.76
CA GLU A 56 -9.15 6.47 0.17
C GLU A 56 -8.86 6.38 -1.33
N ASN A 57 -8.73 7.53 -1.99
CA ASN A 57 -8.43 7.65 -3.41
C ASN A 57 -7.09 8.37 -3.60
N TYR A 58 -6.11 7.67 -4.15
CA TYR A 58 -4.85 8.27 -4.56
C TYR A 58 -4.95 8.75 -6.01
N GLN A 59 -4.68 10.04 -6.24
CA GLN A 59 -4.70 10.61 -7.58
C GLN A 59 -3.28 10.78 -8.13
N ASP A 60 -3.01 10.18 -9.30
CA ASP A 60 -1.78 10.40 -10.05
C ASP A 60 -2.04 10.36 -11.56
N SER A 61 -1.81 11.49 -12.23
CA SER A 61 -1.97 11.63 -13.69
C SER A 61 -0.69 11.36 -14.49
N ARG A 62 0.44 11.11 -13.81
CA ARG A 62 1.75 10.90 -14.44
C ARG A 62 1.92 9.46 -14.93
N PHE A 63 1.27 8.50 -14.27
CA PHE A 63 1.36 7.09 -14.61
C PHE A 63 0.21 6.66 -15.52
N ARG A 64 0.38 6.83 -16.84
CA ARG A 64 -0.57 6.29 -17.84
C ARG A 64 -0.30 4.82 -18.18
N GLN A 65 0.95 4.41 -18.10
CA GLN A 65 1.41 3.03 -18.34
C GLN A 65 2.74 2.81 -17.59
N GLY A 66 3.02 1.57 -17.19
CA GLY A 66 4.22 1.26 -16.43
C GLY A 66 4.37 -0.22 -16.13
N ARG A 67 5.48 -0.56 -15.45
CA ARG A 67 5.72 -1.92 -14.95
C ARG A 67 5.11 -2.06 -13.56
N ILE A 68 4.54 -3.23 -13.28
CA ILE A 68 4.14 -3.62 -11.93
C ILE A 68 5.32 -4.35 -11.30
N GLY A 69 5.72 -3.91 -10.10
CA GLY A 69 6.80 -4.51 -9.33
C GLY A 69 6.29 -4.98 -7.97
N LEU A 70 6.74 -6.16 -7.56
CA LEU A 70 6.57 -6.66 -6.21
C LEU A 70 7.90 -6.54 -5.48
N ALA A 71 7.88 -5.94 -4.30
CA ALA A 71 9.07 -5.68 -3.52
C ALA A 71 8.83 -6.07 -2.06
N VAL A 72 9.89 -6.55 -1.42
CA VAL A 72 9.94 -6.82 0.01
C VAL A 72 11.01 -5.92 0.59
N GLY A 73 10.67 -5.17 1.63
CA GLY A 73 11.60 -4.29 2.33
C GLY A 73 11.44 -4.46 3.83
N THR A 74 12.54 -4.29 4.54
CA THR A 74 12.57 -4.28 6.00
C THR A 74 12.77 -2.85 6.47
N THR A 75 12.23 -2.48 7.63
CA THR A 75 12.50 -1.16 8.24
C THR A 75 13.77 -1.23 9.07
N GLN A 76 14.46 -0.10 9.22
CA GLN A 76 15.66 0.02 10.03
C GLN A 76 15.36 -0.41 11.49
N GLY A 77 16.15 -1.35 12.01
CA GLY A 77 15.96 -1.90 13.36
C GLY A 77 14.99 -3.09 13.45
N THR A 78 14.50 -3.61 12.32
CA THR A 78 13.82 -4.92 12.30
C THR A 78 14.81 -6.00 12.71
N ASP A 79 14.49 -6.77 13.75
CA ASP A 79 15.27 -7.95 14.12
C ASP A 79 15.05 -9.05 13.07
N LEU A 80 16.08 -9.33 12.28
CA LEU A 80 16.09 -10.37 11.25
C LEU A 80 16.80 -11.65 11.74
N SER A 81 16.95 -11.82 13.06
CA SER A 81 17.47 -13.06 13.66
C SER A 81 16.63 -14.28 13.28
N THR A 82 15.34 -14.07 12.97
CA THR A 82 14.44 -15.07 12.40
C THR A 82 14.14 -14.73 10.94
N PRO A 83 14.23 -15.69 9.99
CA PRO A 83 13.91 -15.45 8.59
C PRO A 83 12.43 -15.02 8.43
N VAL A 84 12.22 -13.85 7.84
CA VAL A 84 10.90 -13.42 7.38
C VAL A 84 10.73 -13.87 5.93
N VAL A 85 9.83 -14.81 5.70
CA VAL A 85 9.47 -15.27 4.34
C VAL A 85 8.24 -14.51 3.87
N VAL A 86 8.36 -13.81 2.75
CA VAL A 86 7.23 -13.18 2.06
C VAL A 86 7.01 -13.88 0.74
N GLY A 87 5.83 -14.45 0.56
CA GLY A 87 5.38 -15.07 -0.69
C GLY A 87 4.30 -14.24 -1.36
N PHE A 88 4.35 -14.16 -2.68
CA PHE A 88 3.26 -13.65 -3.51
C PHE A 88 2.72 -14.79 -4.34
N ASP A 89 1.41 -14.95 -4.38
CA ASP A 89 0.72 -15.96 -5.16
C ASP A 89 -0.60 -15.38 -5.72
N ASN A 90 -1.16 -16.03 -6.75
CA ASN A 90 -2.42 -15.64 -7.41
C ASN A 90 -2.44 -14.20 -7.92
N ILE A 91 -1.35 -13.78 -8.59
CA ILE A 91 -1.23 -12.45 -9.19
C ILE A 91 -2.07 -12.40 -10.47
N VAL A 92 -3.15 -11.62 -10.45
CA VAL A 92 -4.01 -11.38 -11.61
C VAL A 92 -3.99 -9.90 -11.96
N ILE A 93 -3.77 -9.60 -13.24
CA ILE A 93 -3.83 -8.24 -13.79
C ILE A 93 -4.95 -8.21 -14.81
N ILE A 94 -5.95 -7.36 -14.57
CA ILE A 94 -7.09 -7.17 -15.46
C ILE A 94 -6.93 -5.79 -16.09
N GLY A 95 -6.77 -5.75 -17.41
CA GLY A 95 -6.75 -4.51 -18.18
C GLY A 95 -8.18 -4.00 -18.47
N PRO A 96 -8.31 -2.75 -18.95
CA PRO A 96 -9.58 -2.32 -19.54
C PRO A 96 -9.92 -3.21 -20.75
N GLU A 97 -11.21 -3.48 -20.94
CA GLU A 97 -11.73 -4.09 -22.18
C GLU A 97 -11.55 -3.16 -23.38
#